data_AF-W9ECL1-F1
#
_entry.id   AF-W9ECL1-F1
#
_cell.length_a   1.000
_cell.length_b   1.000
_cell.length_c   1.000
_cell.angle_alpha   90.00
_cell.angle_beta   90.00
_cell.angle_gamma   90.00
#
_symmetry.space_group_name_H-M   'P 1'
#
loop_
_entity.id
_entity.type
_entity.pdbx_description
1 polymer ?
#
loop_
_entity_poly.entity_id
_entity_poly.type
_entity_poly.pdbx_seq_one_letter_code
_entity_poly.pdbx_strand_id
1 'polypeptide(L)'
;MSKIDKKLLFDNNDEIGAIAKKFNLKLLILFGSYAKGLNHENSDIDLAFESYKVLSYDEEMNLLLNLSLYFRTEKVDLVNIKKADPLLLYQIAKYGKPLYGSSEEFVEFKCYASFRYADTQFLREQRRQYLRKEIDKLLRGE
;
A
#
# COMPACT_ATOMS: atom_id res chain seq x y z
N MET A 1 17.56 -15.89 0.78
CA MET A 1 16.62 -14.98 0.09
C MET A 1 15.51 -15.82 -0.50
N SER A 2 14.27 -15.59 -0.09
CA SER A 2 13.12 -16.39 -0.50
C SER A 2 12.79 -16.21 -1.98
N LYS A 3 11.98 -17.10 -2.56
CA LYS A 3 11.46 -16.92 -3.94
C LYS A 3 10.64 -15.63 -4.08
N ILE A 4 9.93 -15.23 -3.01
CA ILE A 4 9.15 -13.99 -2.94
C ILE A 4 10.07 -12.77 -2.93
N ASP A 5 11.14 -12.79 -2.14
CA ASP A 5 12.12 -11.68 -2.09
C ASP A 5 12.75 -11.43 -3.47
N LYS A 6 13.09 -12.49 -4.20
CA LYS A 6 13.59 -12.36 -5.59
C LYS A 6 12.56 -11.69 -6.50
N LYS A 7 11.31 -12.15 -6.41
CA LYS A 7 10.17 -11.69 -7.22
C LYS A 7 9.77 -10.23 -6.94
N LEU A 8 10.00 -9.75 -5.71
CA LEU A 8 9.67 -8.39 -5.26
C LEU A 8 10.81 -7.38 -5.43
N LEU A 9 12.07 -7.81 -5.30
CA LEU A 9 13.21 -6.89 -5.17
C LEU A 9 14.15 -6.90 -6.37
N PHE A 10 14.09 -7.93 -7.23
CA PHE A 10 15.10 -8.13 -8.28
C PHE A 10 14.52 -8.50 -9.64
N ASP A 11 13.19 -8.62 -9.76
CA ASP A 11 12.55 -9.13 -10.98
C ASP A 11 11.81 -8.01 -11.72
N ASN A 12 12.31 -7.64 -12.90
CA ASN A 12 11.56 -6.90 -13.90
C ASN A 12 10.61 -7.90 -14.60
N ASN A 13 9.59 -8.37 -13.88
CA ASN A 13 8.78 -9.51 -14.31
C ASN A 13 7.66 -9.09 -15.27
N ASP A 14 7.70 -9.61 -16.50
CA ASP A 14 6.66 -9.41 -17.53
C ASP A 14 5.25 -9.79 -17.06
N GLU A 15 5.14 -10.75 -16.14
CA GLU A 15 3.87 -11.20 -15.55
C GLU A 15 3.15 -10.10 -14.72
N ILE A 16 3.87 -9.32 -13.89
CA ILE A 16 3.25 -8.17 -13.17
C ILE A 16 2.75 -7.16 -14.18
N GLY A 17 3.57 -6.88 -15.21
CA GLY A 17 3.18 -5.97 -16.28
C GLY A 17 1.90 -6.44 -16.98
N ALA A 18 1.75 -7.73 -17.22
CA ALA A 18 0.55 -8.30 -17.82
C ALA A 18 -0.69 -8.15 -16.91
N ILE A 19 -0.55 -8.43 -15.61
CA ILE A 19 -1.62 -8.21 -14.61
C ILE A 19 -1.99 -6.73 -14.58
N ALA A 20 -1.02 -5.84 -14.44
CA ALA A 20 -1.24 -4.40 -14.37
C ALA A 20 -1.98 -3.86 -15.60
N LYS A 21 -1.57 -4.30 -16.81
CA LYS A 21 -2.26 -3.93 -18.06
C LYS A 21 -3.68 -4.48 -18.13
N LYS A 22 -3.91 -5.74 -17.71
CA LYS A 22 -5.24 -6.37 -17.67
C LYS A 22 -6.24 -5.57 -16.83
N PHE A 23 -5.80 -5.02 -15.69
CA PHE A 23 -6.63 -4.22 -14.79
C PHE A 23 -6.48 -2.71 -15.00
N ASN A 24 -5.81 -2.29 -16.08
CA ASN A 24 -5.60 -0.89 -16.44
C ASN A 24 -5.02 -0.04 -15.28
N LEU A 25 -4.04 -0.61 -14.60
CA LEU A 25 -3.34 0.04 -13.49
C LEU A 25 -2.46 1.18 -14.02
N LYS A 26 -2.49 2.29 -13.28
CA LYS A 26 -1.55 3.40 -13.38
C LYS A 26 -0.30 3.11 -12.55
N LEU A 27 -0.50 2.69 -11.29
CA LEU A 27 0.58 2.35 -10.36
C LEU A 27 0.28 1.02 -9.66
N LEU A 28 1.33 0.23 -9.43
CA LEU A 28 1.35 -0.86 -8.45
C LEU A 28 2.61 -0.68 -7.60
N ILE A 29 2.45 -0.59 -6.29
CA ILE A 29 3.51 -0.20 -5.36
C ILE A 29 3.58 -1.23 -4.24
N LEU A 30 4.75 -1.83 -4.04
CA LEU A 30 5.06 -2.59 -2.84
C LEU A 30 5.32 -1.63 -1.69
N PHE A 31 4.69 -1.84 -0.54
CA PHE A 31 5.00 -1.09 0.67
C PHE A 31 5.19 -2.03 1.88
N GLY A 32 5.06 -1.49 3.09
CA GLY A 32 5.09 -2.29 4.30
C GLY A 32 6.44 -2.93 4.63
N SER A 33 6.40 -4.11 5.23
CA SER A 33 7.58 -4.78 5.80
C SER A 33 8.60 -5.17 4.72
N TYR A 34 8.14 -5.71 3.59
CA TYR A 34 8.97 -6.07 2.44
C TYR A 34 9.65 -4.87 1.81
N ALA A 35 8.95 -3.75 1.65
CA ALA A 35 9.57 -2.55 1.10
C ALA A 35 10.68 -1.99 2.01
N LYS A 36 10.50 -2.11 3.33
CA LYS A 36 11.48 -1.68 4.35
C LYS A 36 12.61 -2.68 4.59
N GLY A 37 12.54 -3.89 4.05
CA GLY A 37 13.50 -4.97 4.33
C GLY A 37 13.43 -5.51 5.77
N LEU A 38 12.29 -5.31 6.43
CA LEU A 38 12.02 -5.79 7.80
C LEU A 38 11.07 -7.01 7.78
N ASN A 39 10.86 -7.62 6.62
CA ASN A 39 10.01 -8.78 6.46
C ASN A 39 10.67 -10.04 7.07
N HIS A 40 9.81 -10.95 7.50
CA HIS A 40 10.15 -12.29 7.94
C HIS A 40 9.31 -13.32 7.17
N GLU A 41 9.56 -14.62 7.36
CA GLU A 41 8.92 -15.70 6.58
C GLU A 41 7.39 -15.68 6.60
N ASN A 42 6.79 -15.15 7.67
CA ASN A 42 5.34 -15.02 7.83
C ASN A 42 4.75 -13.66 7.46
N SER A 43 5.53 -12.71 6.93
CA SER A 43 5.05 -11.35 6.65
C SER A 43 4.09 -11.32 5.47
N ASP A 44 3.05 -10.50 5.59
CA ASP A 44 2.12 -10.20 4.50
C ASP A 44 2.78 -9.31 3.44
N ILE A 45 2.37 -9.49 2.19
CA ILE A 45 2.81 -8.69 1.05
C ILE A 45 1.84 -7.52 0.89
N ASP A 46 2.26 -6.35 1.35
CA ASP A 46 1.46 -5.12 1.28
C ASP A 46 1.63 -4.44 -0.09
N LEU A 47 0.55 -4.37 -0.87
CA LEU A 47 0.51 -3.77 -2.21
C LEU A 47 -0.50 -2.64 -2.26
N ALA A 48 -0.13 -1.53 -2.89
CA ALA A 48 -1.02 -0.42 -3.17
C ALA A 48 -1.17 -0.27 -4.68
N PHE A 49 -2.38 0.04 -5.15
CA PHE A 49 -2.63 0.29 -6.56
C PHE A 49 -3.37 1.59 -6.81
N GLU A 50 -3.14 2.15 -7.99
CA GLU A 50 -3.99 3.15 -8.60
C GLU A 50 -4.31 2.71 -10.02
N SER A 51 -5.56 2.87 -10.47
CA SER A 51 -6.01 2.55 -11.82
C SER A 51 -6.52 3.79 -12.55
N TYR A 52 -6.33 3.83 -13.88
CA TYR A 52 -6.84 4.95 -14.69
C TYR A 52 -8.37 5.01 -14.68
N LYS A 53 -9.02 3.84 -14.61
CA LYS A 53 -10.48 3.72 -14.45
C LYS A 53 -10.82 3.23 -13.05
N VAL A 54 -11.94 3.68 -12.50
CA VAL A 54 -12.44 3.14 -11.22
C VAL A 54 -12.77 1.66 -11.43
N LEU A 55 -12.16 0.80 -10.63
CA LEU A 55 -12.49 -0.62 -10.60
C LEU A 55 -13.72 -0.84 -9.72
N SER A 56 -14.61 -1.71 -10.18
CA SER A 56 -15.66 -2.29 -9.35
C SER A 56 -15.07 -3.16 -8.24
N TYR A 57 -15.88 -3.47 -7.23
CA TYR A 57 -15.47 -4.35 -6.14
C TYR A 57 -15.00 -5.72 -6.66
N ASP A 58 -15.74 -6.31 -7.61
CA ASP A 58 -15.39 -7.60 -8.20
C ASP A 58 -14.07 -7.54 -8.99
N GLU A 59 -13.77 -6.42 -9.65
CA GLU A 59 -12.49 -6.21 -10.33
C GLU A 59 -11.34 -6.03 -9.33
N GLU A 60 -11.54 -5.31 -8.23
CA GLU A 60 -10.56 -5.20 -7.13
C GLU A 60 -10.27 -6.57 -6.52
N MET A 61 -11.31 -7.39 -6.30
CA MET A 61 -11.16 -8.76 -5.81
C MET A 61 -10.44 -9.68 -6.79
N ASN A 62 -10.74 -9.55 -8.09
CA ASN A 62 -10.04 -10.31 -9.12
C ASN A 62 -8.57 -9.88 -9.23
N LEU A 63 -8.26 -8.59 -9.09
CA LEU A 63 -6.89 -8.10 -9.04
C LEU A 63 -6.14 -8.72 -7.88
N LEU A 64 -6.71 -8.71 -6.67
CA LEU A 64 -6.15 -9.37 -5.49
C LEU A 64 -5.87 -10.85 -5.77
N LEU A 65 -6.84 -11.59 -6.31
CA LEU A 65 -6.66 -13.01 -6.64
C LEU A 65 -5.50 -13.25 -7.63
N ASN A 66 -5.39 -12.42 -8.68
CA ASN A 66 -4.29 -12.55 -9.66
C ASN A 66 -2.92 -12.28 -9.01
N LEU A 67 -2.85 -11.30 -8.11
CA LEU A 67 -1.63 -10.99 -7.35
C LEU A 67 -1.30 -12.12 -6.36
N SER A 68 -2.27 -12.65 -5.62
CA SER A 68 -2.09 -13.80 -4.71
C SER A 68 -1.57 -15.03 -5.45
N LEU A 69 -2.13 -15.34 -6.63
CA LEU A 69 -1.67 -16.45 -7.46
C LEU A 69 -0.24 -16.21 -7.99
N TYR A 70 0.07 -14.99 -8.40
CA TYR A 70 1.41 -14.60 -8.85
C TYR A 70 2.45 -14.77 -7.73
N PHE A 71 2.17 -14.28 -6.52
CA PHE A 71 3.06 -14.44 -5.37
C PHE A 71 3.01 -15.82 -4.71
N ARG A 72 2.02 -16.65 -5.10
CA ARG A 72 1.76 -17.98 -4.55
C ARG A 72 1.51 -17.94 -3.03
N THR A 73 0.76 -16.94 -2.59
CA THR A 73 0.35 -16.77 -1.19
C THR A 73 -0.97 -16.01 -1.11
N GLU A 74 -1.77 -16.40 -0.13
CA GLU A 74 -2.99 -15.74 0.31
C GLU A 74 -2.72 -14.48 1.15
N LYS A 75 -1.49 -14.32 1.65
CA LYS A 75 -1.06 -13.20 2.49
C LYS A 75 -0.71 -11.96 1.69
N VAL A 76 -1.65 -11.50 0.87
CA VAL A 76 -1.53 -10.26 0.10
C VAL A 76 -2.57 -9.29 0.62
N ASP A 77 -2.12 -8.12 1.11
CA ASP A 77 -3.01 -7.00 1.40
C ASP A 77 -2.97 -6.01 0.23
N LEU A 78 -4.15 -5.61 -0.25
CA LEU A 78 -4.28 -4.76 -1.44
C LEU A 78 -5.04 -3.48 -1.11
N VAL A 79 -4.33 -2.36 -1.22
CA VAL A 79 -4.85 -1.03 -0.89
C VAL A 79 -5.15 -0.24 -2.16
N ASN A 80 -6.39 0.24 -2.28
CA ASN A 80 -6.75 1.23 -3.30
C ASN A 80 -6.34 2.63 -2.86
N ILE A 81 -5.36 3.24 -3.55
CA ILE A 81 -4.84 4.59 -3.24
C ILE A 81 -5.95 5.65 -3.24
N LYS A 82 -6.99 5.51 -4.07
CA LYS A 82 -8.08 6.49 -4.14
C LYS A 82 -9.01 6.45 -2.93
N LYS A 83 -8.99 5.36 -2.15
CA LYS A 83 -9.86 5.15 -0.97
C LYS A 83 -9.10 5.18 0.37
N ALA A 84 -7.78 5.06 0.35
CA ALA A 84 -6.96 4.96 1.55
C ALA A 84 -6.87 6.26 2.35
N ASP A 85 -6.64 6.12 3.66
CA ASP A 85 -6.51 7.27 4.54
C ASP A 85 -5.18 8.02 4.35
N PRO A 86 -5.10 9.31 4.68
CA PRO A 86 -3.91 10.13 4.44
C PRO A 86 -2.63 9.63 5.11
N LEU A 87 -2.72 8.97 6.28
CA LEU A 87 -1.54 8.42 6.95
C LEU A 87 -1.00 7.22 6.18
N LEU A 88 -1.88 6.32 5.73
CA LEU A 88 -1.48 5.16 4.94
C LEU A 88 -0.89 5.58 3.59
N LEU A 89 -1.53 6.53 2.89
CA LEU A 89 -1.00 7.11 1.66
C LEU A 89 0.41 7.66 1.83
N TYR A 90 0.66 8.39 2.92
CA TYR A 90 1.98 8.92 3.23
C TYR A 90 3.01 7.81 3.50
N GLN A 91 2.63 6.73 4.18
CA GLN A 91 3.51 5.58 4.38
C GLN A 91 3.89 4.92 3.05
N ILE A 92 2.93 4.73 2.15
CA ILE A 92 3.15 4.18 0.80
C ILE A 92 4.06 5.11 0.01
N ALA A 93 3.83 6.42 0.02
CA ALA A 93 4.67 7.40 -0.67
C ALA A 93 6.11 7.47 -0.13
N LYS A 94 6.27 7.31 1.20
CA LYS A 94 7.57 7.42 1.85
C LYS A 94 8.46 6.19 1.68
N TYR A 95 7.87 4.99 1.79
CA TYR A 95 8.62 3.73 1.83
C TYR A 95 8.35 2.82 0.63
N GLY A 96 7.36 3.15 -0.20
CA GLY A 96 6.93 2.31 -1.30
C GLY A 96 7.98 2.17 -2.40
N LYS A 97 7.95 1.01 -3.05
CA LYS A 97 8.77 0.67 -4.21
C LYS A 97 7.81 0.36 -5.38
N PRO A 98 7.82 1.14 -6.47
CA PRO A 98 6.95 0.86 -7.60
C PRO A 98 7.34 -0.46 -8.24
N LEU A 99 6.36 -1.35 -8.42
CA LEU A 99 6.45 -2.59 -9.19
C LEU A 99 5.93 -2.40 -10.62
N TYR A 100 5.06 -1.41 -10.83
CA TYR A 100 4.53 -0.99 -12.14
C TYR A 100 4.18 0.51 -12.12
N GLY A 101 4.31 1.14 -13.29
CA GLY A 101 4.03 2.56 -13.54
C GLY A 101 5.29 3.36 -13.81
N SER A 102 5.14 4.59 -14.30
CA SER A 102 6.28 5.45 -14.61
C SER A 102 6.86 6.13 -13.36
N SER A 103 8.10 6.60 -13.49
CA SER A 103 8.74 7.37 -12.41
C SER A 103 8.00 8.67 -12.12
N GLU A 104 7.44 9.29 -13.15
CA GLU A 104 6.68 10.53 -13.13
C GLU A 104 5.36 10.33 -12.37
N GLU A 105 4.63 9.25 -12.66
CA GLU A 105 3.38 8.90 -11.97
C GLU A 105 3.63 8.62 -10.48
N PHE A 106 4.73 7.94 -10.16
CA PHE A 106 5.08 7.69 -8.77
C PHE A 106 5.46 8.98 -8.03
N VAL A 107 6.18 9.90 -8.68
CA VAL A 107 6.48 11.23 -8.11
C VAL A 107 5.21 12.05 -7.89
N GLU A 108 4.29 12.05 -8.86
CA GLU A 108 2.98 12.71 -8.74
C GLU A 108 2.22 12.18 -7.52
N PHE A 109 2.14 10.86 -7.37
CA PHE A 109 1.53 10.21 -6.22
C PHE A 109 2.21 10.64 -4.90
N LYS A 110 3.55 10.66 -4.85
CA LYS A 110 4.29 11.07 -3.64
C LYS A 110 3.97 12.50 -3.23
N CYS A 111 3.90 13.41 -4.19
CA CYS A 111 3.50 14.79 -3.94
C CYS A 111 2.07 14.85 -3.37
N TYR A 112 1.11 14.21 -4.05
CA TYR A 112 -0.28 14.15 -3.60
C TYR A 112 -0.41 13.63 -2.16
N ALA A 113 0.19 12.48 -1.87
CA ALA A 113 0.14 11.85 -0.55
C ALA A 113 0.79 12.74 0.53
N SER A 114 1.89 13.42 0.22
CA SER A 114 2.58 14.32 1.16
C SER A 114 1.74 15.54 1.51
N PHE A 115 1.10 16.18 0.52
CA PHE A 115 0.19 17.30 0.76
C PHE A 115 -1.03 16.88 1.58
N ARG A 116 -1.69 15.78 1.18
CA ARG A 116 -2.85 15.25 1.92
C ARG A 116 -2.49 14.90 3.36
N TYR A 117 -1.30 14.38 3.59
CA TYR A 117 -0.80 14.13 4.93
C TYR A 117 -0.65 15.43 5.73
N ALA A 118 0.01 16.45 5.19
CA ALA A 118 0.20 17.74 5.85
C ALA A 118 -1.15 18.40 6.20
N ASP A 119 -2.07 18.47 5.24
CA ASP A 119 -3.39 19.11 5.40
C ASP A 119 -4.25 18.46 6.49
N THR A 120 -4.05 17.16 6.73
CA THR A 120 -4.82 16.39 7.71
C THR A 120 -4.11 16.22 9.05
N GLN A 121 -3.04 16.98 9.31
CA GLN A 121 -2.29 16.93 10.55
C GLN A 121 -3.16 17.18 11.78
N PHE A 122 -4.03 18.20 11.74
CA PHE A 122 -4.89 18.56 12.87
C PHE A 122 -5.82 17.40 13.31
N LEU A 123 -6.36 16.62 12.36
CA LEU A 123 -7.19 15.44 12.67
C LEU A 123 -6.41 14.38 13.46
N ARG A 124 -5.14 14.18 13.11
CA ARG A 124 -4.27 13.22 13.81
C ARG A 124 -3.90 13.72 15.21
N GLU A 125 -3.74 15.03 15.38
CA GLU A 125 -3.50 15.65 16.68
C GLU A 125 -4.73 15.51 17.59
N GLN A 126 -5.93 15.81 17.08
CA GLN A 126 -7.19 15.62 17.80
C GLN A 126 -7.38 14.16 18.23
N ARG A 127 -7.18 13.21 17.31
CA ARG A 127 -7.24 11.77 17.63
C ARG A 127 -6.24 11.40 18.73
N ARG A 128 -5.01 11.92 18.68
CA ARG A 128 -3.97 11.65 19.69
C ARG A 128 -4.36 12.19 21.07
N GLN A 129 -4.92 13.41 21.13
CA GLN A 129 -5.38 14.00 22.37
C GLN A 129 -6.53 13.20 22.99
N TYR A 130 -7.50 12.79 22.16
CA TYR A 130 -8.62 11.95 22.61
C TYR A 130 -8.12 10.60 23.16
N LEU A 131 -7.29 9.89 22.39
CA LEU A 131 -6.76 8.59 22.82
C LEU A 131 -5.96 8.68 24.13
N ARG A 132 -5.16 9.74 24.32
CA ARG A 132 -4.46 9.98 25.58
C ARG A 132 -5.42 10.10 26.76
N LYS A 133 -6.48 10.89 26.61
CA LYS A 133 -7.49 11.04 27.67
C LYS A 133 -8.17 9.72 28.02
N GLU A 134 -8.55 8.92 27.02
CA GLU A 134 -9.18 7.62 27.27
C GLU A 134 -8.23 6.62 27.91
N ILE A 135 -6.97 6.58 27.50
CA ILE A 135 -5.94 5.74 28.15
C ILE A 135 -5.74 6.18 29.60
N ASP A 136 -5.67 7.48 29.89
CA ASP A 136 -5.49 7.99 31.25
C ASP A 136 -6.66 7.61 32.17
N LYS A 137 -7.91 7.63 31.67
CA LYS A 137 -9.09 7.16 32.42
C LYS A 137 -8.98 5.68 32.77
N LEU A 138 -8.66 4.85 31.77
CA LEU A 138 -8.48 3.40 31.97
C LEU A 138 -7.39 3.10 33.00
N LEU A 139 -6.28 3.85 32.99
CA LEU A 139 -5.20 3.69 33.98
C LEU A 139 -5.60 4.16 35.38
N ARG A 140 -6.58 5.06 35.50
CA ARG A 140 -7.15 5.52 36.79
C ARG A 140 -8.26 4.61 37.31
N GLY A 141 -8.71 3.64 36.52
CA GLY A 141 -9.81 2.74 36.87
C GLY A 141 -11.20 3.39 36.77
N GLU A 142 -11.34 4.44 35.94
CA GLU A 142 -12.61 5.07 35.58
C GLU A 142 -13.26 4.40 34.37
#